data_AF-G0NCF6-F1
#
_entry.id   AF-G0NCF6-F1
#
_cell.length_a   1.000
_cell.length_b   1.000
_cell.length_c   1.000
_cell.angle_alpha   90.00
_cell.angle_beta   90.00
_cell.angle_gamma   90.00
#
_symmetry.space_group_name_H-M   'P 1'
#
loop_
_entity.id
_entity.type
_entity.pdbx_description
1 polymer ?
#
loop_
_entity_poly.entity_id
_entity_poly.type
_entity_poly.pdbx_seq_one_letter_code
_entity_poly.pdbx_strand_id
1 'polypeptide(L)'
;MTFPFLRLPFIVRNEVIRSLGHKECIILVLASKRTADTVRMARIKTPSPLIDISSTESIQLWEGKVVLFLNQEGKMIIDEADVIKSEETNQSNNSILENITKVYNEIKNIFRFEEQFNLVFSADYKKVATMKEVLSDPMMQNWVFCLFENETIDSEEMKMIMDMASPERSFSSDAKECPIDFRHENAFKFRYFEFEDARWVKIEDLYKLNNCYKVILGRTNFTKTEIKKFIDYWVNSKIDMFHRMVIKKTESFELNEIVDELTLLHIENRRSCFTKVNSSKRRQKTLLCFSYPENSLVLTAWVPGTFASDIEVPELDRTINNKQGVIELLIEKKQLDMEWESADRENKRRISNRLRQLDDEIEDYGVYFVDGEATLRDPTP
;
A
#
# COMPACT_ATOMS: atom_id res chain seq x y z
N MET A 1 -45.41 12.80 15.23
CA MET A 1 -45.31 12.23 16.59
C MET A 1 -43.87 12.44 17.05
N THR A 2 -43.62 13.27 18.08
CA THR A 2 -42.25 13.60 18.54
C THR A 2 -41.80 12.63 19.61
N PHE A 3 -40.76 11.85 19.32
CA PHE A 3 -40.17 10.91 20.29
C PHE A 3 -39.37 11.70 21.36
N PRO A 4 -39.67 11.54 22.66
CA PRO A 4 -39.04 12.35 23.71
C PRO A 4 -37.66 11.78 24.09
N PHE A 5 -36.71 11.77 23.15
CA PHE A 5 -35.37 11.21 23.31
C PHE A 5 -34.69 11.61 24.63
N LEU A 6 -34.79 12.88 25.01
CA LEU A 6 -34.15 13.40 26.23
C LEU A 6 -34.80 12.92 27.55
N ARG A 7 -35.98 12.32 27.51
CA ARG A 7 -36.65 11.73 28.69
C ARG A 7 -36.26 10.27 28.94
N LEU A 8 -35.58 9.64 27.99
CA LEU A 8 -35.11 8.27 28.15
C LEU A 8 -34.00 8.16 29.21
N PRO A 9 -33.90 7.01 29.91
CA PRO A 9 -32.73 6.70 30.73
C PRO A 9 -31.43 6.80 29.93
N PHE A 10 -30.33 7.18 30.60
CA PHE A 10 -29.04 7.40 29.95
C PHE A 10 -28.57 6.20 29.11
N ILE A 11 -28.67 4.98 29.64
CA ILE A 11 -28.27 3.75 28.96
C ILE A 11 -29.05 3.57 27.65
N VAL A 12 -30.37 3.83 27.67
CA VAL A 12 -31.22 3.69 26.49
C VAL A 12 -30.87 4.76 25.44
N ARG A 13 -30.62 6.01 25.86
CA ARG A 13 -30.17 7.07 24.94
C ARG A 13 -28.85 6.71 24.27
N ASN A 14 -27.93 6.14 25.04
CA ASN A 14 -26.63 5.73 24.57
C ASN A 14 -26.73 4.64 23.49
N GLU A 15 -27.61 3.66 23.72
CA GLU A 15 -27.86 2.58 22.75
C GLU A 15 -28.53 3.10 21.48
N VAL A 16 -29.53 3.99 21.62
CA VAL A 16 -30.15 4.65 20.47
C VAL A 16 -29.09 5.40 19.66
N ILE A 17 -28.23 6.20 20.29
CA ILE A 17 -27.16 6.92 19.59
C ILE A 17 -26.22 5.97 18.84
N ARG A 18 -25.84 4.84 19.44
CA ARG A 18 -24.96 3.86 18.79
C ARG A 18 -25.61 3.15 17.60
N SER A 19 -26.94 3.13 17.55
CA SER A 19 -27.69 2.60 16.40
C SER A 19 -27.91 3.61 15.27
N LEU A 20 -27.60 4.89 15.49
CA LEU A 20 -27.74 5.95 14.49
C LEU A 20 -26.54 6.01 13.54
N GLY A 21 -26.77 6.44 12.30
CA GLY A 21 -25.72 6.78 11.37
C GLY A 21 -24.99 8.07 11.76
N HIS A 22 -23.83 8.31 11.12
CA HIS A 22 -23.01 9.50 11.38
C HIS A 22 -23.78 10.80 11.12
N LYS A 23 -24.60 10.84 10.07
CA LYS A 23 -25.46 11.99 9.72
C LYS A 23 -26.43 12.33 10.85
N GLU A 24 -27.19 11.36 11.32
CA GLU A 24 -28.16 11.57 12.40
C GLU A 24 -27.46 11.99 13.71
N CYS A 25 -26.28 11.44 13.99
CA CYS A 25 -25.48 11.84 15.13
C CYS A 25 -25.06 13.33 15.05
N ILE A 26 -24.62 13.81 13.89
CA ILE A 26 -24.24 15.21 13.70
C ILE A 26 -25.47 16.12 13.79
N ILE A 27 -26.59 15.74 13.18
CA ILE A 27 -27.87 16.48 13.31
C ILE A 27 -28.27 16.60 14.78
N LEU A 28 -28.16 15.53 15.56
CA LEU A 28 -28.44 15.56 17.00
C LEU A 28 -27.48 16.48 17.76
N VAL A 29 -26.20 16.49 17.42
CA VAL A 29 -25.21 17.39 18.04
C VAL A 29 -25.56 18.85 17.75
N LEU A 30 -25.95 19.17 16.51
CA LEU A 30 -26.35 20.51 16.10
C LEU A 30 -27.68 20.97 16.72
N ALA A 31 -28.57 20.04 17.08
CA ALA A 31 -29.88 20.37 17.61
C ALA A 31 -29.84 21.01 19.02
N SER A 32 -28.92 20.60 19.91
CA SER A 32 -28.77 21.22 21.24
C SER A 32 -27.47 20.82 21.95
N LYS A 33 -27.02 21.65 22.90
CA LYS A 33 -25.88 21.32 23.77
C LYS A 33 -26.07 20.00 24.54
N ARG A 34 -27.30 19.73 25.01
CA ARG A 34 -27.60 18.54 25.82
C ARG A 34 -27.55 17.25 25.00
N THR A 35 -28.04 17.29 23.76
CA THR A 35 -27.91 16.16 22.83
C THR A 35 -26.46 15.98 22.39
N ALA A 36 -25.72 17.07 22.15
CA ALA A 36 -24.28 17.01 21.88
C ALA A 36 -23.51 16.26 22.97
N ASP A 37 -23.69 16.63 24.24
CA ASP A 37 -23.01 15.95 25.35
C ASP A 37 -23.38 14.46 25.43
N THR A 38 -24.62 14.11 25.09
CA THR A 38 -25.06 12.71 25.07
C THR A 38 -24.38 11.91 23.95
N VAL A 39 -24.26 12.48 22.75
CA VAL A 39 -23.56 11.84 21.61
C VAL A 39 -22.08 11.65 21.93
N ARG A 40 -21.41 12.66 22.48
CA ARG A 40 -19.99 12.57 22.89
C ARG A 40 -19.74 11.45 23.90
N MET A 41 -20.65 11.28 24.87
CA MET A 41 -20.56 10.21 25.86
C MET A 41 -20.73 8.81 25.24
N ALA A 42 -21.37 8.70 24.08
CA ALA A 42 -21.59 7.41 23.43
C ALA A 42 -20.31 6.78 22.86
N ARG A 43 -19.30 7.61 22.58
CA ARG A 43 -17.97 7.21 22.06
C ARG A 43 -18.11 6.31 20.84
N ILE A 44 -18.89 6.77 19.86
CA ILE A 44 -19.10 6.07 18.60
C ILE A 44 -17.73 5.90 17.92
N LYS A 45 -17.36 4.65 17.64
CA LYS A 45 -16.15 4.36 16.86
C LYS A 45 -16.42 4.64 15.40
N THR A 46 -15.49 5.34 14.76
CA THR A 46 -15.62 5.74 13.36
C THR A 46 -14.30 5.48 12.65
N PRO A 47 -14.30 4.99 11.40
CA PRO A 47 -13.11 4.94 10.57
C PRO A 47 -12.45 6.31 10.44
N SER A 48 -11.19 6.33 10.01
CA SER A 48 -10.46 7.57 9.77
C SER A 48 -11.21 8.48 8.81
N PRO A 49 -11.35 9.78 9.14
CA PRO A 49 -11.99 10.73 8.24
C PRO A 49 -11.03 11.12 7.12
N LEU A 50 -11.59 11.58 5.99
CA LEU A 50 -10.84 12.17 4.90
C LEU A 50 -11.04 13.69 4.93
N ILE A 51 -9.93 14.43 4.89
CA ILE A 51 -9.90 15.89 4.77
C ILE A 51 -9.43 16.21 3.36
N ASP A 52 -10.32 16.82 2.58
CA ASP A 52 -10.06 17.24 1.21
C ASP A 52 -9.81 18.74 1.14
N ILE A 53 -8.62 19.10 0.66
CA ILE A 53 -8.24 20.46 0.32
C ILE A 53 -8.53 20.66 -1.18
N SER A 54 -9.66 21.29 -1.47
CA SER A 54 -10.18 21.55 -2.82
C SER A 54 -10.99 22.84 -2.81
N SER A 55 -11.53 23.28 -3.96
CA SER A 55 -12.44 24.45 -3.97
C SER A 55 -13.77 24.22 -3.25
N THR A 56 -14.19 22.95 -3.09
CA THR A 56 -15.43 22.60 -2.38
C THR A 56 -15.20 22.36 -0.89
N GLU A 57 -13.96 22.11 -0.47
CA GLU A 57 -13.49 21.99 0.92
C GLU A 57 -14.38 21.09 1.78
N SER A 58 -13.99 19.82 1.90
CA SER A 58 -14.85 18.85 2.56
C SER A 58 -14.13 17.98 3.58
N ILE A 59 -14.89 17.60 4.61
CA ILE A 59 -14.52 16.50 5.51
C ILE A 59 -15.50 15.36 5.28
N GLN A 60 -14.97 14.23 4.84
CA GLN A 60 -15.76 13.05 4.56
C GLN A 60 -15.63 12.04 5.70
N LEU A 61 -16.77 11.54 6.17
CA LEU A 61 -16.86 10.53 7.22
C LEU A 61 -17.36 9.22 6.63
N TRP A 62 -16.70 8.13 7.06
CA TRP A 62 -17.04 6.74 6.70
C TRP A 62 -17.16 6.52 5.18
N GLU A 63 -16.02 6.27 4.52
CA GLU A 63 -15.97 5.93 3.08
C GLU A 63 -16.81 6.88 2.19
N GLY A 64 -16.85 8.17 2.53
CA GLY A 64 -17.59 9.17 1.75
C GLY A 64 -19.10 9.26 2.02
N LYS A 65 -19.70 8.40 2.87
CA LYS A 65 -21.16 8.34 3.05
C LYS A 65 -21.78 9.63 3.62
N VAL A 66 -21.02 10.38 4.41
CA VAL A 66 -21.42 11.69 4.91
C VAL A 66 -20.33 12.68 4.55
N VAL A 67 -20.71 13.72 3.82
CA VAL A 67 -19.78 14.80 3.43
C VAL A 67 -20.18 16.06 4.18
N LEU A 68 -19.19 16.67 4.83
CA LEU A 68 -19.34 17.92 5.56
C LEU A 68 -18.65 19.01 4.78
N PHE A 69 -19.45 19.95 4.28
CA PHE A 69 -18.97 21.14 3.59
C PHE A 69 -18.91 22.33 4.54
N LEU A 70 -18.01 23.26 4.23
CA LEU A 70 -17.90 24.53 4.93
C LEU A 70 -18.71 25.59 4.19
N ASN A 71 -19.64 26.24 4.90
CA ASN A 71 -20.31 27.41 4.35
C ASN A 71 -19.47 28.69 4.55
N GLN A 72 -19.94 29.81 4.01
CA GLN A 72 -19.28 31.13 4.08
C GLN A 72 -18.95 31.63 5.50
N GLU A 73 -19.58 31.07 6.54
CA GLU A 73 -19.38 31.43 7.96
C GLU A 73 -18.58 30.36 8.72
N GLY A 74 -18.04 29.34 8.04
CA GLY A 74 -17.37 28.20 8.65
C GLY A 74 -18.32 27.29 9.45
N LYS A 75 -19.61 27.25 9.09
CA LYS A 75 -20.58 26.31 9.66
C LYS A 75 -20.67 25.05 8.80
N MET A 76 -20.86 23.91 9.47
CA MET A 76 -21.05 22.62 8.82
C MET A 76 -22.36 22.57 8.02
N ILE A 77 -22.26 22.26 6.73
CA ILE A 77 -23.36 21.79 5.89
C ILE A 77 -23.18 20.27 5.74
N ILE A 78 -24.26 19.51 5.93
CA ILE A 78 -24.24 18.06 5.83
C ILE A 78 -24.93 17.66 4.52
N ASP A 79 -24.24 16.92 3.66
CA ASP A 79 -24.83 16.31 2.48
C ASP A 79 -24.62 14.79 2.46
N GLU A 80 -25.48 14.10 1.71
CA GLU A 80 -25.27 12.69 1.32
C GLU A 80 -24.39 12.66 0.06
N ALA A 81 -23.53 11.63 -0.02
CA ALA A 81 -22.54 11.47 -1.09
C ALA A 81 -23.10 11.59 -2.53
N ASP A 82 -24.40 11.38 -2.71
CA ASP A 82 -25.08 11.32 -4.01
C ASP A 82 -25.73 12.65 -4.45
N VAL A 83 -25.60 13.74 -3.69
CA VAL A 83 -26.13 15.05 -4.08
C VAL A 83 -25.01 16.08 -4.03
N ILE A 84 -24.41 16.38 -5.17
CA ILE A 84 -23.55 17.56 -5.31
C ILE A 84 -24.07 18.39 -6.49
N LYS A 85 -24.80 19.46 -6.18
CA LYS A 85 -24.89 20.63 -7.06
C LYS A 85 -23.91 21.65 -6.51
N SER A 86 -22.78 21.82 -7.19
CA SER A 86 -21.83 22.89 -6.92
C SER A 86 -22.49 24.23 -7.22
N GLU A 87 -22.79 25.03 -6.20
CA GLU A 87 -22.89 26.47 -6.37
C GLU A 87 -21.56 27.10 -5.92
N GLU A 88 -20.96 27.86 -6.82
CA GLU A 88 -19.66 28.51 -6.67
C GLU A 88 -19.58 29.33 -5.37
N THR A 89 -18.56 29.09 -4.56
CA THR A 89 -18.30 29.80 -3.31
C THR A 89 -17.18 30.83 -3.46
N ASN A 90 -17.50 32.10 -3.19
CA ASN A 90 -16.54 33.18 -2.98
C ASN A 90 -16.19 33.35 -1.49
N GLN A 91 -15.03 33.96 -1.26
CA GLN A 91 -14.20 34.01 -0.04
C GLN A 91 -14.89 34.38 1.29
N SER A 92 -14.62 33.56 2.32
CA SER A 92 -14.80 33.85 3.76
C SER A 92 -13.69 34.78 4.28
N ASN A 93 -13.95 35.53 5.36
CA ASN A 93 -12.94 36.37 6.04
C ASN A 93 -11.91 35.58 6.88
N ASN A 94 -12.21 34.33 7.25
CA ASN A 94 -11.25 33.42 7.88
C ASN A 94 -10.55 32.59 6.82
N SER A 95 -9.30 32.17 7.10
CA SER A 95 -8.62 31.25 6.20
C SER A 95 -9.36 29.92 6.15
N ILE A 96 -9.38 29.31 4.97
CA ILE A 96 -10.01 28.01 4.69
C ILE A 96 -9.52 26.94 5.67
N LEU A 97 -8.22 26.99 5.96
CA LEU A 97 -7.56 26.13 6.93
C LEU A 97 -8.11 26.26 8.35
N GLU A 98 -8.38 27.48 8.82
CA GLU A 98 -8.98 27.70 10.15
C GLU A 98 -10.37 27.07 10.24
N ASN A 99 -11.17 27.15 9.18
CA ASN A 99 -12.50 26.56 9.13
C ASN A 99 -12.43 25.02 9.13
N ILE A 100 -11.56 24.42 8.30
CA ILE A 100 -11.34 22.97 8.28
C ILE A 100 -10.86 22.49 9.64
N THR A 101 -9.84 23.14 10.22
CA THR A 101 -9.29 22.79 11.54
C THR A 101 -10.36 22.88 12.63
N LYS A 102 -11.22 23.90 12.59
CA LYS A 102 -12.33 24.05 13.54
C LYS A 102 -13.35 22.91 13.40
N VAL A 103 -13.81 22.62 12.19
CA VAL A 103 -14.81 21.58 11.96
C VAL A 103 -14.25 20.21 12.27
N TYR A 104 -13.01 19.92 11.86
CA TYR A 104 -12.33 18.67 12.23
C TYR A 104 -12.26 18.49 13.76
N ASN A 105 -11.93 19.55 14.50
CA ASN A 105 -11.92 19.51 15.97
C ASN A 105 -13.31 19.24 16.57
N GLU A 106 -14.37 19.81 16.01
CA GLU A 106 -15.73 19.54 16.47
C GLU A 106 -16.11 18.07 16.23
N ILE A 107 -15.81 17.54 15.04
CA ILE A 107 -16.07 16.14 14.68
C ILE A 107 -15.25 15.17 15.55
N LYS A 108 -13.97 15.46 15.78
CA LYS A 108 -13.08 14.66 16.63
C LYS A 108 -13.57 14.60 18.09
N ASN A 109 -14.33 15.60 18.53
CA ASN A 109 -14.98 15.57 19.84
C ASN A 109 -16.27 14.74 19.87
N ILE A 110 -16.91 14.51 18.72
CA ILE A 110 -18.15 13.72 18.58
C ILE A 110 -17.81 12.23 18.42
N PHE A 111 -16.85 11.91 17.55
CA PHE A 111 -16.51 10.55 17.18
C PHE A 111 -15.14 10.12 17.71
N ARG A 112 -15.00 8.84 18.04
CA ARG A 112 -13.72 8.22 18.34
C ARG A 112 -13.16 7.59 17.07
N PHE A 113 -12.21 8.27 16.44
CA PHE A 113 -11.51 7.72 15.28
C PHE A 113 -10.57 6.58 15.66
N GLU A 114 -10.53 5.56 14.80
CA GLU A 114 -9.65 4.40 14.99
C GLU A 114 -8.19 4.74 14.68
N GLU A 115 -7.95 5.58 13.66
CA GLU A 115 -6.65 6.14 13.33
C GLU A 115 -6.75 7.66 13.10
N GLN A 116 -5.64 8.28 12.70
CA GLN A 116 -5.67 9.69 12.29
C GLN A 116 -6.26 9.84 10.88
N PHE A 117 -6.42 11.06 10.40
CA PHE A 117 -7.16 11.33 9.16
C PHE A 117 -6.32 11.04 7.90
N ASN A 118 -7.02 10.91 6.77
CA ASN A 118 -6.45 10.91 5.44
C ASN A 118 -6.50 12.34 4.89
N LEU A 119 -5.40 12.83 4.32
CA LEU A 119 -5.30 14.14 3.71
C LEU A 119 -5.33 14.01 2.19
N VAL A 120 -6.13 14.82 1.50
CA VAL A 120 -6.16 14.87 0.05
C VAL A 120 -5.89 16.30 -0.42
N PHE A 121 -4.96 16.44 -1.35
CA PHE A 121 -4.76 17.65 -2.14
C PHE A 121 -5.35 17.40 -3.53
N SER A 122 -6.63 17.74 -3.71
CA SER A 122 -7.31 17.55 -4.99
C SER A 122 -6.78 18.49 -6.07
N ALA A 123 -7.07 18.21 -7.34
CA ALA A 123 -6.46 18.90 -8.48
C ALA A 123 -6.53 20.44 -8.44
N ASP A 124 -7.55 21.01 -7.78
CA ASP A 124 -7.75 22.45 -7.69
C ASP A 124 -7.37 23.08 -6.34
N TYR A 125 -6.70 22.35 -5.45
CA TYR A 125 -6.32 22.82 -4.10
C TYR A 125 -5.56 24.16 -4.13
N LYS A 126 -4.75 24.40 -5.17
CA LYS A 126 -3.96 25.64 -5.35
C LYS A 126 -4.82 26.90 -5.52
N LYS A 127 -6.12 26.75 -5.78
CA LYS A 127 -7.07 27.88 -5.80
C LYS A 127 -7.42 28.39 -4.42
N VAL A 128 -7.28 27.55 -3.39
CA VAL A 128 -7.74 27.82 -2.02
C VAL A 128 -6.62 27.89 -1.00
N ALA A 129 -5.54 27.11 -1.17
CA ALA A 129 -4.43 27.07 -0.23
C ALA A 129 -3.13 26.64 -0.90
N THR A 130 -2.02 26.92 -0.25
CA THR A 130 -0.72 26.32 -0.56
C THR A 130 -0.47 25.08 0.31
N MET A 131 0.30 24.12 -0.20
CA MET A 131 0.72 22.95 0.60
C MET A 131 1.46 23.38 1.86
N LYS A 132 2.28 24.44 1.77
CA LYS A 132 2.99 25.01 2.92
C LYS A 132 2.04 25.48 4.01
N GLU A 133 0.98 26.23 3.66
CA GLU A 133 0.00 26.70 4.64
C GLU A 133 -0.67 25.53 5.34
N VAL A 134 -1.15 24.54 4.58
CA VAL A 134 -1.80 23.35 5.14
C VAL A 134 -0.84 22.59 6.06
N LEU A 135 0.35 22.24 5.59
CA LEU A 135 1.29 21.41 6.33
C LEU A 135 2.01 22.15 7.48
N SER A 136 1.91 23.48 7.54
CA SER A 136 2.40 24.26 8.68
C SER A 136 1.45 24.22 9.87
N ASP A 137 0.16 23.88 9.67
CA ASP A 137 -0.79 23.72 10.78
C ASP A 137 -0.50 22.40 11.55
N PRO A 138 -0.21 22.45 12.86
CA PRO A 138 0.07 21.25 13.65
C PRO A 138 -1.05 20.20 13.64
N MET A 139 -2.31 20.60 13.45
CA MET A 139 -3.43 19.67 13.34
C MET A 139 -3.38 18.91 12.01
N MET A 140 -2.97 19.59 10.94
CA MET A 140 -2.87 19.02 9.60
C MET A 140 -1.62 18.18 9.38
N GLN A 141 -0.67 18.18 10.32
CA GLN A 141 0.51 17.31 10.25
C GLN A 141 0.22 15.86 10.63
N ASN A 142 -0.91 15.58 11.27
CA ASN A 142 -1.24 14.30 11.88
C ASN A 142 -2.12 13.43 10.96
N TRP A 143 -1.63 13.15 9.75
CA TRP A 143 -2.28 12.25 8.79
C TRP A 143 -1.63 10.87 8.75
N VAL A 144 -2.40 9.85 8.39
CA VAL A 144 -1.91 8.48 8.14
C VAL A 144 -1.69 8.20 6.65
N PHE A 145 -2.48 8.84 5.79
CA PHE A 145 -2.38 8.74 4.34
C PHE A 145 -2.52 10.12 3.73
N CYS A 146 -1.69 10.42 2.73
CA CYS A 146 -1.78 11.66 1.95
C CYS A 146 -1.89 11.30 0.45
N LEU A 147 -2.90 11.84 -0.22
CA LEU A 147 -3.11 11.74 -1.67
C LEU A 147 -2.89 13.09 -2.33
N PHE A 148 -2.19 13.09 -3.45
CA PHE A 148 -1.97 14.27 -4.27
C PHE A 148 -2.50 14.03 -5.68
N GLU A 149 -3.54 14.76 -6.08
CA GLU A 149 -4.26 14.56 -7.36
C GLU A 149 -4.00 15.66 -8.40
N ASN A 150 -3.01 16.54 -8.16
CA ASN A 150 -2.70 17.61 -9.11
C ASN A 150 -1.85 17.09 -10.28
N GLU A 151 -1.94 17.74 -11.45
CA GLU A 151 -1.20 17.35 -12.65
C GLU A 151 0.32 17.36 -12.45
N THR A 152 0.82 18.33 -11.68
CA THR A 152 2.25 18.50 -11.41
C THR A 152 2.50 18.74 -9.93
N ILE A 153 3.62 18.18 -9.45
CA ILE A 153 4.17 18.45 -8.12
C ILE A 153 5.55 19.06 -8.29
N ASP A 154 5.84 20.18 -7.63
CA ASP A 154 7.17 20.76 -7.69
C ASP A 154 8.12 20.20 -6.62
N SER A 155 9.41 20.57 -6.69
CA SER A 155 10.43 20.05 -5.76
C SER A 155 10.21 20.49 -4.31
N GLU A 156 9.63 21.67 -4.08
CA GLU A 156 9.40 22.17 -2.72
C GLU A 156 8.20 21.47 -2.09
N GLU A 157 7.11 21.29 -2.85
CA GLU A 157 5.94 20.50 -2.44
C GLU A 157 6.35 19.05 -2.13
N MET A 158 7.13 18.44 -3.03
CA MET A 158 7.63 17.09 -2.83
C MET A 158 8.52 17.01 -1.58
N LYS A 159 9.41 17.97 -1.37
CA LYS A 159 10.26 18.03 -0.17
C LYS A 159 9.42 18.10 1.11
N MET A 160 8.40 18.95 1.17
CA MET A 160 7.53 19.06 2.35
C MET A 160 6.86 17.73 2.72
N ILE A 161 6.38 16.98 1.73
CA ILE A 161 5.81 15.65 1.96
C ILE A 161 6.87 14.67 2.47
N MET A 162 8.06 14.67 1.84
CA MET A 162 9.14 13.74 2.21
C MET A 162 9.75 14.04 3.58
N ASP A 163 9.81 15.30 4.00
CA ASP A 163 10.24 15.71 5.35
C ASP A 163 9.34 15.11 6.45
N MET A 164 8.09 14.78 6.10
CA MET A 164 7.14 14.14 6.99
C MET A 164 7.12 12.61 6.90
N ALA A 165 7.96 11.99 6.06
CA ALA A 165 7.90 10.56 5.82
C ALA A 165 8.25 9.74 7.08
N SER A 166 7.43 8.74 7.37
CA SER A 166 7.65 7.80 8.46
C SER A 166 7.00 6.44 8.16
N PRO A 167 7.44 5.36 8.84
CA PRO A 167 6.89 4.02 8.63
C PRO A 167 5.41 3.86 8.99
N GLU A 168 4.79 4.86 9.62
CA GLU A 168 3.35 4.87 9.96
C GLU A 168 2.51 5.67 8.97
N ARG A 169 3.16 6.33 8.00
CA ARG A 169 2.52 7.17 7.00
C ARG A 169 2.57 6.54 5.62
N SER A 170 1.63 6.95 4.80
CA SER A 170 1.47 6.50 3.44
C SER A 170 1.26 7.69 2.50
N PHE A 171 1.80 7.62 1.29
CA PHE A 171 1.70 8.71 0.34
C PHE A 171 1.41 8.22 -1.08
N SER A 172 0.44 8.82 -1.76
CA SER A 172 0.17 8.55 -3.16
C SER A 172 0.17 9.85 -3.96
N SER A 173 0.82 9.83 -5.12
CA SER A 173 0.83 10.94 -6.06
C SER A 173 0.36 10.47 -7.43
N ASP A 174 -0.74 11.04 -7.87
CA ASP A 174 -1.29 10.87 -9.22
C ASP A 174 -0.69 11.88 -10.21
N ALA A 175 0.26 12.70 -9.74
CA ALA A 175 0.93 13.72 -10.55
C ALA A 175 1.55 13.10 -11.80
N LYS A 176 1.24 13.71 -12.94
CA LYS A 176 1.77 13.29 -14.24
C LYS A 176 3.20 13.79 -14.42
N GLU A 177 3.62 14.87 -13.79
CA GLU A 177 5.01 15.30 -13.87
C GLU A 177 5.58 15.56 -12.47
N CYS A 178 6.59 14.77 -12.12
CA CYS A 178 7.40 14.91 -10.93
C CYS A 178 8.78 15.49 -11.29
N PRO A 179 9.46 16.18 -10.36
CA PRO A 179 10.77 16.78 -10.61
C PRO A 179 11.85 15.71 -10.81
N ILE A 180 12.32 15.55 -12.05
CA ILE A 180 13.22 14.45 -12.49
C ILE A 180 14.52 14.34 -11.65
N ASP A 181 15.09 15.48 -11.25
CA ASP A 181 16.34 15.52 -10.50
C ASP A 181 16.15 15.57 -8.97
N PHE A 182 14.92 15.39 -8.50
CA PHE A 182 14.61 15.43 -7.07
C PHE A 182 15.24 14.28 -6.30
N ARG A 183 15.85 14.61 -5.16
CA ARG A 183 16.42 13.63 -4.23
C ARG A 183 16.06 14.01 -2.81
N HIS A 184 15.73 13.00 -2.01
CA HIS A 184 15.46 13.19 -0.60
C HIS A 184 15.89 11.97 0.21
N GLU A 185 16.49 12.19 1.38
CA GLU A 185 16.94 11.09 2.26
C GLU A 185 15.80 10.25 2.83
N ASN A 186 14.58 10.82 2.85
CA ASN A 186 13.38 10.18 3.40
C ASN A 186 12.43 9.61 2.34
N ALA A 187 12.77 9.68 1.05
CA ALA A 187 11.88 9.34 -0.07
C ALA A 187 11.24 7.94 -0.02
N PHE A 188 11.86 7.00 0.70
CA PHE A 188 11.46 5.58 0.76
C PHE A 188 11.19 5.12 2.20
N LYS A 189 10.80 6.05 3.09
CA LYS A 189 10.53 5.77 4.51
C LYS A 189 9.04 5.64 4.85
N PHE A 190 8.15 5.71 3.85
CA PHE A 190 6.71 5.48 4.04
C PHE A 190 6.38 3.99 4.16
N ARG A 191 5.27 3.69 4.84
CA ARG A 191 4.65 2.37 4.87
C ARG A 191 4.18 1.94 3.49
N TYR A 192 3.51 2.85 2.80
CA TYR A 192 3.01 2.69 1.45
C TYR A 192 3.40 3.92 0.65
N PHE A 193 3.89 3.73 -0.57
CA PHE A 193 3.96 4.84 -1.49
C PHE A 193 3.69 4.47 -2.94
N GLU A 194 3.04 5.40 -3.63
CA GLU A 194 2.69 5.31 -5.04
C GLU A 194 3.03 6.61 -5.76
N PHE A 195 3.67 6.48 -6.91
CA PHE A 195 3.98 7.60 -7.80
C PHE A 195 3.59 7.23 -9.23
N GLU A 196 2.66 7.97 -9.81
CA GLU A 196 2.33 7.82 -11.23
C GLU A 196 3.51 8.21 -12.14
N ASP A 197 4.23 9.29 -11.80
CA ASP A 197 5.54 9.62 -12.37
C ASP A 197 6.68 9.39 -11.36
N ALA A 198 7.41 8.29 -11.57
CA ALA A 198 8.53 7.85 -10.75
C ALA A 198 9.89 7.99 -11.47
N ARG A 199 9.98 8.75 -12.57
CA ARG A 199 11.23 8.93 -13.36
C ARG A 199 12.38 9.56 -12.57
N TRP A 200 12.05 10.25 -11.48
CA TRP A 200 13.01 10.83 -10.54
C TRP A 200 13.65 9.78 -9.62
N VAL A 201 12.99 8.63 -9.41
CA VAL A 201 13.51 7.55 -8.57
C VAL A 201 14.71 6.89 -9.25
N LYS A 202 15.78 6.65 -8.47
CA LYS A 202 16.94 5.87 -8.91
C LYS A 202 16.93 4.48 -8.30
N ILE A 203 17.56 3.52 -8.97
CA ILE A 203 17.54 2.13 -8.50
C ILE A 203 18.20 2.01 -7.11
N GLU A 204 19.19 2.85 -6.83
CA GLU A 204 19.89 2.91 -5.54
C GLU A 204 18.97 3.31 -4.39
N ASP A 205 17.89 4.03 -4.68
CA ASP A 205 16.92 4.40 -3.66
C ASP A 205 16.08 3.19 -3.22
N LEU A 206 15.84 2.23 -4.12
CA LEU A 206 15.13 0.99 -3.78
C LEU A 206 15.93 0.10 -2.83
N TYR A 207 17.26 0.18 -2.82
CA TYR A 207 18.10 -0.55 -1.87
C TYR A 207 17.90 -0.07 -0.42
N LYS A 208 17.35 1.13 -0.22
CA LYS A 208 17.10 1.72 1.10
C LYS A 208 15.78 1.25 1.71
N LEU A 209 14.97 0.51 0.96
CA LEU A 209 13.68 -0.01 1.44
C LEU A 209 13.89 -0.89 2.68
N ASN A 210 13.13 -0.59 3.72
CA ASN A 210 13.19 -1.28 5.00
C ASN A 210 11.77 -1.49 5.55
N ASN A 211 11.31 -2.73 5.46
CA ASN A 211 10.00 -3.21 5.86
C ASN A 211 8.83 -2.38 5.32
N CYS A 212 8.95 -1.90 4.08
CA CYS A 212 7.86 -1.20 3.40
C CYS A 212 6.71 -2.19 3.14
N TYR A 213 5.46 -1.75 3.30
CA TYR A 213 4.31 -2.61 2.99
C TYR A 213 4.13 -2.70 1.48
N LYS A 214 3.98 -1.57 0.79
CA LYS A 214 3.70 -1.59 -0.64
C LYS A 214 4.31 -0.38 -1.37
N VAL A 215 4.90 -0.67 -2.53
CA VAL A 215 5.57 0.29 -3.41
C VAL A 215 4.93 0.21 -4.80
N ILE A 216 4.49 1.34 -5.35
CA ILE A 216 4.01 1.40 -6.74
C ILE A 216 4.75 2.51 -7.47
N LEU A 217 5.44 2.14 -8.53
CA LEU A 217 6.18 3.05 -9.39
C LEU A 217 5.55 2.97 -10.78
N GLY A 218 4.98 4.08 -11.22
CA GLY A 218 4.39 4.25 -12.53
C GLY A 218 5.48 4.39 -13.60
N ARG A 219 5.53 5.54 -14.28
CA ARG A 219 6.58 5.82 -15.27
C ARG A 219 7.95 5.82 -14.59
N THR A 220 8.87 4.96 -15.01
CA THR A 220 10.25 4.88 -14.49
C THR A 220 11.28 5.00 -15.61
N ASN A 221 12.53 5.27 -15.25
CA ASN A 221 13.68 5.23 -16.17
C ASN A 221 14.53 3.96 -15.94
N PHE A 222 13.98 2.93 -15.30
CA PHE A 222 14.74 1.73 -14.97
C PHE A 222 14.99 0.89 -16.22
N THR A 223 16.25 0.58 -16.44
CA THR A 223 16.68 -0.39 -17.43
C THR A 223 16.47 -1.81 -16.91
N LYS A 224 16.32 -2.75 -17.83
CA LYS A 224 16.33 -4.19 -17.53
C LYS A 224 17.50 -4.59 -16.63
N THR A 225 18.71 -4.08 -16.90
CA THR A 225 19.92 -4.37 -16.12
C THR A 225 19.82 -3.87 -14.68
N GLU A 226 19.22 -2.71 -14.45
CA GLU A 226 19.01 -2.18 -13.09
C GLU A 226 17.97 -3.01 -12.32
N ILE A 227 16.90 -3.43 -12.98
CA ILE A 227 15.89 -4.30 -12.36
C ILE A 227 16.52 -5.66 -11.97
N LYS A 228 17.34 -6.26 -12.84
CA LYS A 228 18.09 -7.48 -12.54
C LYS A 228 18.98 -7.30 -11.30
N LYS A 229 19.81 -6.25 -11.27
CA LYS A 229 20.65 -5.92 -10.10
C LYS A 229 19.84 -5.72 -8.82
N PHE A 230 18.64 -5.15 -8.92
CA PHE A 230 17.77 -4.98 -7.76
C PHE A 230 17.21 -6.28 -7.22
N ILE A 231 16.84 -7.21 -8.10
CA ILE A 231 16.40 -8.54 -7.68
C ILE A 231 17.58 -9.32 -7.06
N ASP A 232 18.76 -9.24 -7.67
CA ASP A 232 20.00 -9.82 -7.11
C ASP A 232 20.31 -9.26 -5.72
N TYR A 233 20.10 -7.95 -5.53
CA TYR A 233 20.22 -7.32 -4.22
C TYR A 233 19.20 -7.89 -3.23
N TRP A 234 17.93 -8.02 -3.65
CA TRP A 234 16.86 -8.52 -2.78
C TRP A 234 17.12 -9.95 -2.30
N VAL A 235 17.56 -10.87 -3.18
CA VAL A 235 17.81 -12.29 -2.82
C VAL A 235 18.99 -12.44 -1.85
N ASN A 236 19.91 -11.49 -1.85
CA ASN A 236 21.08 -11.44 -0.96
C ASN A 236 20.87 -10.53 0.27
N SER A 237 19.74 -9.81 0.35
CA SER A 237 19.46 -8.88 1.43
C SER A 237 19.13 -9.61 2.74
N LYS A 238 19.66 -9.08 3.84
CA LYS A 238 19.45 -9.61 5.20
C LYS A 238 18.21 -9.05 5.90
N ILE A 239 17.51 -8.10 5.26
CA ILE A 239 16.32 -7.43 5.80
C ILE A 239 15.13 -7.66 4.90
N ASP A 240 13.92 -7.57 5.47
CA ASP A 240 12.70 -7.54 4.69
C ASP A 240 12.55 -6.14 4.08
N MET A 241 12.77 -6.01 2.76
CA MET A 241 12.77 -4.70 2.10
C MET A 241 11.35 -4.17 1.87
N PHE A 242 10.48 -4.98 1.28
CA PHE A 242 9.09 -4.66 0.99
C PHE A 242 8.20 -5.92 1.15
N HIS A 243 6.88 -5.76 1.27
CA HIS A 243 5.94 -6.86 1.05
C HIS A 243 5.46 -6.91 -0.40
N ARG A 244 5.06 -5.79 -1.01
CA ARG A 244 4.67 -5.73 -2.43
C ARG A 244 5.35 -4.59 -3.16
N MET A 245 5.82 -4.83 -4.38
CA MET A 245 6.35 -3.80 -5.27
C MET A 245 5.76 -3.97 -6.66
N VAL A 246 5.32 -2.87 -7.26
CA VAL A 246 4.81 -2.81 -8.63
C VAL A 246 5.64 -1.78 -9.37
N ILE A 247 6.21 -2.18 -10.50
CA ILE A 247 6.94 -1.30 -11.42
C ILE A 247 6.21 -1.37 -12.76
N LYS A 248 5.60 -0.27 -13.22
CA LYS A 248 5.02 -0.23 -14.57
C LYS A 248 6.16 -0.25 -15.58
N LYS A 249 6.06 -1.13 -16.57
CA LYS A 249 7.06 -1.30 -17.62
C LYS A 249 6.97 -0.13 -18.59
N THR A 250 8.10 0.50 -18.88
CA THR A 250 8.23 1.45 -20.00
C THR A 250 8.66 0.76 -21.29
N GLU A 251 9.40 -0.35 -21.17
CA GLU A 251 9.84 -1.19 -22.28
C GLU A 251 9.38 -2.64 -22.06
N SER A 252 9.03 -3.34 -23.13
CA SER A 252 8.73 -4.77 -23.08
C SER A 252 10.03 -5.54 -22.86
N PHE A 253 10.16 -6.18 -21.71
CA PHE A 253 11.18 -7.20 -21.46
C PHE A 253 10.53 -8.48 -20.95
N GLU A 254 11.10 -9.61 -21.37
CA GLU A 254 10.74 -10.93 -20.89
C GLU A 254 11.22 -11.14 -19.45
N LEU A 255 10.57 -12.03 -18.73
CA LEU A 255 10.99 -12.36 -17.37
C LEU A 255 12.37 -13.01 -17.36
N ASN A 256 12.55 -14.06 -18.18
CA ASN A 256 13.75 -14.91 -18.14
C ASN A 256 15.02 -14.08 -18.36
N GLU A 257 14.89 -12.96 -19.05
CA GLU A 257 15.92 -11.96 -19.27
C GLU A 257 16.42 -11.25 -17.98
N ILE A 258 15.64 -11.26 -16.90
CA ILE A 258 15.92 -10.58 -15.63
C ILE A 258 16.26 -11.56 -14.50
N VAL A 259 15.76 -12.79 -14.57
CA VAL A 259 15.88 -13.79 -13.49
C VAL A 259 16.62 -15.07 -13.91
N ASP A 260 17.28 -15.07 -15.08
CA ASP A 260 18.08 -16.17 -15.64
C ASP A 260 19.08 -16.81 -14.66
N GLU A 261 19.67 -16.02 -13.76
CA GLU A 261 20.67 -16.52 -12.81
C GLU A 261 20.05 -17.13 -11.54
N LEU A 262 18.76 -16.94 -11.31
CA LEU A 262 18.07 -17.37 -10.10
C LEU A 262 17.62 -18.83 -10.20
N THR A 263 17.41 -19.46 -9.06
CA THR A 263 16.66 -20.72 -9.00
C THR A 263 15.18 -20.39 -8.94
N LEU A 264 14.41 -20.84 -9.93
CA LEU A 264 13.01 -20.51 -10.08
C LEU A 264 12.13 -21.76 -9.94
N LEU A 265 10.94 -21.56 -9.38
CA LEU A 265 9.83 -22.49 -9.44
C LEU A 265 8.67 -21.82 -10.18
N HIS A 266 8.40 -22.26 -11.40
CA HIS A 266 7.27 -21.78 -12.20
C HIS A 266 5.97 -22.46 -11.77
N ILE A 267 4.85 -21.81 -12.03
CA ILE A 267 3.52 -22.41 -11.87
C ILE A 267 2.97 -22.71 -13.26
N GLU A 268 2.53 -23.96 -13.48
CA GLU A 268 1.89 -24.38 -14.72
C GLU A 268 0.73 -23.44 -15.11
N ASN A 269 0.61 -23.13 -16.40
CA ASN A 269 -0.44 -22.26 -16.96
C ASN A 269 -0.52 -20.84 -16.36
N ARG A 270 0.50 -20.37 -15.62
CA ARG A 270 0.51 -19.02 -15.04
C ARG A 270 1.76 -18.24 -15.40
N ARG A 271 1.58 -16.93 -15.48
CA ARG A 271 2.66 -15.94 -15.63
C ARG A 271 3.23 -15.58 -14.26
N SER A 272 3.59 -16.58 -13.47
CA SER A 272 4.13 -16.38 -12.13
C SER A 272 5.15 -17.46 -11.77
N CYS A 273 6.20 -17.04 -11.09
CA CYS A 273 7.22 -17.93 -10.58
C CYS A 273 7.71 -17.45 -9.21
N PHE A 274 8.40 -18.35 -8.52
CA PHE A 274 8.95 -18.11 -7.20
C PHE A 274 10.46 -18.26 -7.19
N THR A 275 11.11 -17.45 -6.36
CA THR A 275 12.47 -17.68 -5.92
C THR A 275 12.58 -17.52 -4.40
N LYS A 276 13.74 -17.88 -3.86
CA LYS A 276 14.04 -17.79 -2.44
C LYS A 276 15.35 -17.03 -2.22
N VAL A 277 15.47 -16.38 -1.07
CA VAL A 277 16.73 -15.75 -0.65
C VAL A 277 17.87 -16.76 -0.51
N ASN A 278 19.10 -16.33 -0.77
CA ASN A 278 20.30 -17.19 -0.71
C ASN A 278 20.72 -17.54 0.73
N SER A 279 20.46 -16.68 1.72
CA SER A 279 20.72 -16.97 3.14
C SER A 279 19.78 -16.19 4.06
N SER A 280 19.09 -16.89 4.99
CA SER A 280 17.86 -16.36 5.61
C SER A 280 17.88 -16.25 7.14
N LYS A 281 19.02 -16.11 7.81
CA LYS A 281 19.02 -16.16 9.30
C LYS A 281 18.35 -14.97 10.01
N ARG A 282 17.97 -13.89 9.32
CA ARG A 282 17.51 -12.65 9.98
C ARG A 282 16.21 -12.03 9.45
N ARG A 283 15.70 -12.44 8.29
CA ARG A 283 14.49 -11.87 7.67
C ARG A 283 13.37 -12.89 7.58
N GLN A 284 12.12 -12.45 7.67
CA GLN A 284 10.96 -13.33 7.71
C GLN A 284 10.44 -13.66 6.30
N LYS A 285 10.42 -12.67 5.40
CA LYS A 285 9.90 -12.83 4.04
C LYS A 285 10.99 -13.39 3.13
N THR A 286 11.10 -14.71 3.07
CA THR A 286 12.19 -15.40 2.36
C THR A 286 11.81 -15.87 0.97
N LEU A 287 10.51 -15.89 0.65
CA LEU A 287 9.97 -16.26 -0.65
C LEU A 287 9.62 -15.00 -1.45
N LEU A 288 10.01 -14.93 -2.72
CA LEU A 288 9.59 -13.87 -3.63
C LEU A 288 8.76 -14.48 -4.76
N CYS A 289 7.54 -13.99 -4.91
CA CYS A 289 6.68 -14.24 -6.06
C CYS A 289 6.91 -13.13 -7.08
N PHE A 290 7.12 -13.52 -8.32
CA PHE A 290 7.10 -12.62 -9.45
C PHE A 290 5.80 -12.87 -10.24
N SER A 291 5.12 -11.80 -10.65
CA SER A 291 3.94 -11.89 -11.52
C SER A 291 3.93 -10.74 -12.53
N TYR A 292 3.40 -11.00 -13.73
CA TYR A 292 3.48 -10.08 -14.87
C TYR A 292 2.11 -9.86 -15.50
N PRO A 293 1.30 -8.94 -14.97
CA PRO A 293 0.25 -8.30 -15.75
C PRO A 293 0.90 -7.60 -16.95
N GLU A 294 0.18 -7.48 -18.07
CA GLU A 294 0.72 -7.05 -19.39
C GLU A 294 1.75 -5.90 -19.32
N ASN A 295 1.50 -4.88 -18.50
CA ASN A 295 2.32 -3.66 -18.44
C ASN A 295 3.04 -3.44 -17.11
N SER A 296 3.25 -4.47 -16.28
CA SER A 296 3.93 -4.29 -14.99
C SER A 296 4.74 -5.51 -14.55
N LEU A 297 5.79 -5.24 -13.79
CA LEU A 297 6.48 -6.23 -12.96
C LEU A 297 5.94 -6.10 -11.54
N VAL A 298 5.36 -7.18 -11.03
CA VAL A 298 4.87 -7.25 -9.65
C VAL A 298 5.73 -8.24 -8.88
N LEU A 299 6.30 -7.77 -7.77
CA LEU A 299 7.13 -8.51 -6.85
C LEU A 299 6.41 -8.58 -5.50
N THR A 300 6.15 -9.78 -4.99
CA THR A 300 5.52 -9.95 -3.67
C THR A 300 6.33 -10.87 -2.79
N ALA A 301 6.80 -10.35 -1.67
CA ALA A 301 7.63 -11.05 -0.69
C ALA A 301 6.76 -11.63 0.43
N TRP A 302 6.95 -12.93 0.69
CA TRP A 302 6.12 -13.72 1.58
C TRP A 302 6.94 -14.40 2.67
N VAL A 303 6.34 -14.49 3.86
CA VAL A 303 6.77 -15.46 4.86
C VAL A 303 6.36 -16.85 4.33
N PRO A 304 7.25 -17.85 4.35
CA PRO A 304 6.88 -19.19 3.91
C PRO A 304 5.61 -19.68 4.63
N GLY A 305 4.61 -20.09 3.84
CA GLY A 305 3.37 -20.69 4.33
C GLY A 305 2.24 -19.70 4.50
N THR A 306 2.46 -18.44 4.12
CA THR A 306 1.48 -17.35 4.21
C THR A 306 1.08 -16.80 2.84
N PHE A 307 1.46 -17.46 1.75
CA PHE A 307 1.13 -17.02 0.39
C PHE A 307 -0.39 -16.96 0.22
N ALA A 308 -0.86 -15.86 -0.38
CA ALA A 308 -2.24 -15.67 -0.80
C ALA A 308 -2.25 -15.01 -2.17
N SER A 309 -2.97 -15.60 -3.13
CA SER A 309 -3.08 -15.07 -4.48
C SER A 309 -4.06 -13.90 -4.55
N ASP A 310 -3.78 -12.92 -5.41
CA ASP A 310 -4.65 -11.76 -5.61
C ASP A 310 -6.03 -12.12 -6.21
N ILE A 311 -6.15 -13.29 -6.84
CA ILE A 311 -7.36 -13.75 -7.52
C ILE A 311 -8.21 -14.70 -6.66
N GLU A 312 -7.91 -14.79 -5.36
CA GLU A 312 -8.63 -15.61 -4.38
C GLU A 312 -8.90 -17.05 -4.86
N VAL A 313 -7.84 -17.81 -5.14
CA VAL A 313 -7.92 -19.23 -5.49
C VAL A 313 -7.36 -20.08 -4.34
N PRO A 314 -8.19 -20.49 -3.36
CA PRO A 314 -7.71 -21.12 -2.12
C PRO A 314 -6.99 -22.46 -2.34
N GLU A 315 -7.33 -23.19 -3.40
CA GLU A 315 -6.65 -24.44 -3.78
C GLU A 315 -5.21 -24.19 -4.23
N LEU A 316 -4.99 -23.14 -5.02
CA LEU A 316 -3.65 -22.74 -5.44
C LEU A 316 -2.84 -22.29 -4.22
N ASP A 317 -3.41 -21.42 -3.40
CA ASP A 317 -2.73 -20.89 -2.22
C ASP A 317 -2.29 -22.00 -1.28
N ARG A 318 -3.19 -22.97 -1.01
CA ARG A 318 -2.86 -24.17 -0.23
C ARG A 318 -1.75 -24.99 -0.88
N THR A 319 -1.80 -25.18 -2.20
CA THR A 319 -0.79 -25.97 -2.92
C THR A 319 0.58 -25.32 -2.84
N ILE A 320 0.68 -24.01 -3.07
CA ILE A 320 1.94 -23.27 -2.98
C ILE A 320 2.47 -23.29 -1.54
N ASN A 321 1.62 -23.00 -0.55
CA ASN A 321 2.01 -23.00 0.85
C ASN A 321 2.54 -24.37 1.32
N ASN A 322 1.94 -25.46 0.84
CA ASN A 322 2.38 -26.81 1.17
C ASN A 322 3.65 -27.23 0.42
N LYS A 323 3.88 -26.71 -0.80
CA LYS A 323 4.90 -27.23 -1.72
C LYS A 323 6.09 -26.31 -1.99
N GLN A 324 6.06 -25.05 -1.57
CA GLN A 324 7.16 -24.07 -1.72
C GLN A 324 8.52 -24.57 -1.16
N GLY A 325 8.52 -25.56 -0.27
CA GLY A 325 9.74 -26.18 0.27
C GLY A 325 10.64 -26.79 -0.82
N VAL A 326 10.04 -27.18 -1.95
CA VAL A 326 10.77 -27.73 -3.11
C VAL A 326 11.84 -26.77 -3.65
N ILE A 327 11.71 -25.45 -3.45
CA ILE A 327 12.71 -24.48 -3.88
C ILE A 327 14.06 -24.73 -3.18
N GLU A 328 14.07 -25.20 -1.94
CA GLU A 328 15.33 -25.56 -1.25
C GLU A 328 16.01 -26.74 -1.93
N LEU A 329 15.24 -27.74 -2.38
CA LEU A 329 15.75 -28.89 -3.12
C LEU A 329 16.32 -28.47 -4.48
N LEU A 330 15.65 -27.53 -5.17
CA LEU A 330 16.14 -26.96 -6.43
C LEU A 330 17.45 -26.17 -6.26
N ILE A 331 17.58 -25.43 -5.15
CA ILE A 331 18.81 -24.71 -4.82
C ILE A 331 19.94 -25.72 -4.52
N GLU A 332 19.66 -26.76 -3.73
CA GLU A 332 20.63 -27.83 -3.44
C GLU A 332 21.06 -28.54 -4.74
N LYS A 333 20.11 -28.88 -5.61
CA LYS A 333 20.37 -29.52 -6.91
C LYS A 333 21.31 -28.67 -7.77
N LYS A 334 20.99 -27.38 -7.95
CA LYS A 334 21.83 -26.44 -8.72
C LYS A 334 23.25 -26.33 -8.15
N GLN A 335 23.38 -26.28 -6.82
CA GLN A 335 24.69 -26.23 -6.15
C GLN A 335 25.49 -27.53 -6.37
N LEU A 336 24.84 -28.68 -6.24
CA LEU A 336 25.46 -29.98 -6.47
C LEU A 336 25.87 -30.21 -7.93
N ASP A 337 25.08 -29.72 -8.89
CA ASP A 337 25.45 -29.77 -10.31
C ASP A 337 26.74 -28.99 -10.59
N MET A 338 26.89 -27.78 -10.01
CA MET A 338 28.14 -27.00 -10.09
C MET A 338 29.32 -27.70 -9.39
N GLU A 339 29.10 -28.28 -8.21
CA GLU A 339 30.13 -29.04 -7.49
C GLU A 339 30.56 -30.30 -8.25
N TRP A 340 29.62 -30.95 -8.95
CA TRP A 340 29.88 -32.15 -9.72
C TRP A 340 30.90 -31.91 -10.83
N GLU A 341 30.85 -30.76 -11.51
CA GLU A 341 31.78 -30.43 -12.60
C GLU A 341 33.25 -30.42 -12.14
N SER A 342 33.50 -29.96 -10.91
CA SER A 342 34.84 -29.79 -10.34
C SER A 342 35.30 -30.93 -9.40
N ALA A 343 34.42 -31.90 -9.11
CA ALA A 343 34.68 -32.98 -8.16
C ALA A 343 35.58 -34.11 -8.69
N ASP A 344 36.30 -34.78 -7.77
CA ASP A 344 37.01 -36.04 -8.02
C ASP A 344 36.03 -37.23 -8.24
N ARG A 345 36.56 -38.41 -8.61
CA ARG A 345 35.73 -39.59 -8.92
C ARG A 345 34.85 -40.05 -7.76
N GLU A 346 35.34 -39.99 -6.53
CA GLU A 346 34.61 -40.49 -5.36
C GLU A 346 33.48 -39.52 -5.01
N ASN A 347 33.79 -38.22 -4.99
CA ASN A 347 32.83 -37.17 -4.78
C ASN A 347 31.77 -37.12 -5.89
N LYS A 348 32.14 -37.33 -7.16
CA LYS A 348 31.18 -37.45 -8.27
C LYS A 348 30.15 -38.56 -8.02
N ARG A 349 30.58 -39.73 -7.55
CA ARG A 349 29.65 -40.83 -7.23
C ARG A 349 28.68 -40.46 -6.10
N ARG A 350 29.18 -39.79 -5.06
CA ARG A 350 28.35 -39.30 -3.95
C ARG A 350 27.33 -38.27 -4.43
N ILE A 351 27.78 -37.27 -5.19
CA ILE A 351 26.93 -36.19 -5.72
C ILE A 351 25.86 -36.77 -6.66
N SER A 352 26.22 -37.65 -7.60
CA SER A 352 25.25 -38.28 -8.51
C SER A 352 24.20 -39.14 -7.79
N ASN A 353 24.53 -39.72 -6.62
CA ASN A 353 23.54 -40.40 -5.81
C ASN A 353 22.56 -39.42 -5.15
N ARG A 354 23.05 -38.31 -4.60
CA ARG A 354 22.20 -37.27 -4.01
C ARG A 354 21.33 -36.58 -5.06
N LEU A 355 21.86 -36.27 -6.25
CA LEU A 355 21.09 -35.69 -7.35
C LEU A 355 19.89 -36.56 -7.75
N ARG A 356 20.06 -37.88 -7.81
CA ARG A 356 18.94 -38.81 -8.07
C ARG A 356 17.89 -38.81 -6.96
N GLN A 357 18.32 -38.78 -5.70
CA GLN A 357 17.38 -38.65 -4.58
C GLN A 357 16.61 -37.33 -4.63
N LEU A 358 17.29 -36.23 -4.99
CA LEU A 358 16.64 -34.94 -5.17
C LEU A 358 15.62 -34.97 -6.31
N ASP A 359 15.89 -35.67 -7.41
CA ASP A 359 14.93 -35.83 -8.51
C ASP A 359 13.66 -36.54 -8.03
N ASP A 360 13.80 -37.66 -7.30
CA ASP A 360 12.66 -38.38 -6.72
C ASP A 360 11.88 -37.49 -5.72
N GLU A 361 12.59 -36.78 -4.83
CA GLU A 361 11.98 -35.87 -3.86
C GLU A 361 11.23 -34.72 -4.58
N ILE A 362 11.81 -34.10 -5.62
CA ILE A 362 11.18 -33.01 -6.37
C ILE A 362 9.92 -33.50 -7.10
N GLU A 363 9.96 -34.70 -7.68
CA GLU A 363 8.80 -35.30 -8.34
C GLU A 363 7.66 -35.60 -7.34
N ASP A 364 7.98 -36.03 -6.12
CA ASP A 364 7.00 -36.25 -5.04
C ASP A 364 6.28 -34.94 -4.62
N TYR A 365 6.95 -33.79 -4.77
CA TYR A 365 6.30 -32.47 -4.62
C TYR A 365 5.36 -32.15 -5.80
N GLY A 366 5.28 -32.98 -6.84
CA GLY A 366 4.50 -32.73 -8.05
C GLY A 366 5.11 -31.66 -8.94
N VAL A 367 6.43 -31.51 -8.90
CA VAL A 367 7.21 -30.63 -9.77
C VAL A 367 7.81 -31.46 -10.91
N TYR A 368 7.80 -30.89 -12.11
CA TYR A 368 8.37 -31.49 -13.32
C TYR A 368 9.16 -30.43 -14.09
N PHE A 369 9.99 -30.85 -15.05
CA PHE A 369 10.84 -29.94 -15.80
C PHE A 369 10.30 -29.72 -17.22
N VAL A 370 10.18 -28.47 -17.64
CA VAL A 370 9.84 -28.06 -19.01
C VAL A 370 11.01 -27.23 -19.54
N ASP A 371 11.68 -27.71 -20.58
CA ASP A 371 12.88 -27.05 -21.14
C ASP A 371 13.98 -26.74 -20.11
N GLY A 372 14.10 -27.57 -19.06
CA GLY A 372 15.05 -27.39 -17.96
C GLY A 372 14.54 -26.54 -16.80
N GLU A 373 13.34 -25.95 -16.91
CA GLU A 373 12.72 -25.10 -15.89
C GLU A 373 11.80 -25.91 -14.97
N ALA A 374 12.00 -25.80 -13.66
CA ALA A 374 11.19 -26.48 -12.66
C ALA A 374 9.79 -25.86 -12.58
N THR A 375 8.76 -26.68 -12.80
CA THR A 375 7.36 -26.26 -12.91
C THR A 375 6.49 -27.05 -11.95
N LEU A 376 5.76 -26.34 -11.09
CA LEU A 376 4.76 -26.89 -10.18
C LEU A 376 3.43 -27.02 -10.92
N ARG A 377 2.80 -28.20 -10.86
CA ARG A 377 1.45 -28.42 -11.42
C ARG A 377 0.41 -27.51 -10.77
N ASP A 378 -0.40 -26.86 -11.59
CA ASP A 378 -1.53 -26.06 -11.11
C ASP A 378 -2.64 -27.02 -10.64
N PRO A 379 -3.09 -26.93 -9.37
CA PRO A 379 -4.20 -27.75 -8.88
C PRO A 379 -5.55 -27.37 -9.52
N THR A 380 -5.63 -26.24 -10.21
CA THR A 380 -6.83 -25.74 -10.88
C THR A 380 -6.71 -25.89 -12.40
N PRO A 381 -7.58 -26.69 -13.06
CA PRO A 381 -7.55 -26.91 -14.50
C PRO A 381 -8.07 -25.72 -15.32
#